data_AF-T1BUH9-F1
#
_entry.id   AF-T1BUH9-F1
#
_cell.length_a   1.000
_cell.length_b   1.000
_cell.length_c   1.000
_cell.angle_alpha   90.00
_cell.angle_beta   90.00
_cell.angle_gamma   90.00
#
_symmetry.space_group_name_H-M   'P 1'
#
loop_
_entity.id
_entity.type
_entity.pdbx_description
1 polymer ?
#
loop_
_entity_poly.entity_id
_entity_poly.type
_entity_poly.pdbx_seq_one_letter_code
_entity_poly.pdbx_strand_id
1 'polypeptide(L)'
;LQDRLEPFLERCCELGFDTVEVSDGTVPIGAKERRHAIQFARTLGLNVLTEVGRKDPTDRLSGSEIHRLVVEDLEAGAHHIIVEGRESGQGVGIYDEEGRIEEEEFLKMVHAAGDTHRLIWEAPQKSQQEELIRRFGSDVNLGNVPPQEILALEALRRGLRADTLRYALQGSDTGEQRGSMV
;
A
#
# COMPACT_ATOMS: atom_id res chain seq x y z
N LEU A 1 1.02 1.09 -25.02
CA LEU A 1 2.43 1.04 -25.51
C LEU A 1 2.59 0.09 -26.71
N GLN A 2 2.23 -1.18 -26.58
CA GLN A 2 2.37 -2.18 -27.66
C GLN A 2 1.04 -2.80 -28.08
N ASP A 3 -0.07 -2.40 -27.46
CA ASP A 3 -1.41 -2.98 -27.67
C ASP A 3 -1.46 -4.50 -27.44
N ARG A 4 -0.72 -4.96 -26.42
CA ARG A 4 -0.59 -6.37 -26.01
C ARG A 4 -1.04 -6.62 -24.58
N LEU A 5 -1.97 -5.83 -24.07
CA LEU A 5 -2.48 -5.98 -22.70
C LEU A 5 -3.14 -7.34 -22.47
N GLU A 6 -4.09 -7.72 -23.34
CA GLU A 6 -4.80 -8.99 -23.17
C GLU A 6 -3.85 -10.21 -23.29
N PRO A 7 -2.99 -10.33 -24.32
CA PRO A 7 -2.02 -11.42 -24.40
C PRO A 7 -1.01 -11.44 -23.23
N PHE A 8 -0.68 -10.28 -22.67
CA PHE A 8 0.18 -10.20 -21.48
C PHE A 8 -0.52 -10.83 -20.27
N LEU A 9 -1.78 -10.48 -20.02
CA LEU A 9 -2.54 -11.00 -18.87
C LEU A 9 -2.88 -12.48 -19.01
N GLU A 10 -3.20 -12.95 -20.22
CA GLU A 10 -3.34 -14.38 -20.51
C GLU A 10 -2.04 -15.13 -20.21
N ARG A 11 -0.90 -14.57 -20.64
CA ARG A 11 0.41 -15.18 -20.36
C ARG A 11 0.74 -15.19 -18.86
N CYS A 12 0.34 -14.18 -18.10
CA CYS A 12 0.47 -14.20 -16.64
C CYS A 12 -0.29 -15.41 -16.03
N CYS A 13 -1.50 -15.68 -16.51
CA CYS A 13 -2.29 -16.83 -16.06
C CYS A 13 -1.59 -18.15 -16.42
N GLU A 14 -1.08 -18.30 -17.64
CA GLU A 14 -0.34 -19.49 -18.09
C GLU A 14 0.92 -19.76 -17.27
N LEU A 15 1.58 -18.70 -16.79
CA LEU A 15 2.77 -18.79 -15.94
C LEU A 15 2.42 -19.12 -14.48
N GLY A 16 1.14 -19.11 -14.11
CA GLY A 16 0.66 -19.42 -12.77
C GLY A 16 0.59 -18.22 -11.82
N PHE A 17 0.65 -16.99 -12.33
CA PHE A 17 0.37 -15.81 -11.51
C PHE A 17 -1.13 -15.76 -11.18
N ASP A 18 -1.46 -15.50 -9.92
CA ASP A 18 -2.83 -15.29 -9.43
C ASP A 18 -3.16 -13.80 -9.24
N THR A 19 -2.16 -12.93 -9.35
CA THR A 19 -2.24 -11.51 -9.03
C THR A 19 -1.41 -10.71 -10.02
N VAL A 20 -1.94 -9.55 -10.44
CA VAL A 20 -1.23 -8.57 -11.29
C VAL A 20 -1.33 -7.18 -10.70
N GLU A 21 -0.37 -6.33 -11.05
CA GLU A 21 -0.36 -4.91 -10.72
C GLU A 21 -0.72 -4.06 -11.95
N VAL A 22 -1.53 -3.02 -11.76
CA VAL A 22 -1.80 -1.98 -12.76
C VAL A 22 -1.31 -0.62 -12.23
N SER A 23 -0.28 -0.08 -12.87
CA SER A 23 0.37 1.19 -12.50
C SER A 23 0.65 2.07 -13.72
N ASP A 24 0.64 3.40 -13.53
CA ASP A 24 0.90 4.40 -14.57
C ASP A 24 2.09 5.33 -14.22
N GLY A 25 2.92 4.94 -13.24
CA GLY A 25 4.02 5.76 -12.74
C GLY A 25 5.14 6.02 -13.75
N THR A 26 5.30 5.15 -14.76
CA THR A 26 6.34 5.32 -15.81
C THR A 26 5.76 5.79 -17.14
N VAL A 27 4.59 5.30 -17.50
CA VAL A 27 3.92 5.62 -18.77
C VAL A 27 2.50 6.05 -18.44
N PRO A 28 2.05 7.20 -18.96
CA PRO A 28 0.69 7.66 -18.71
C PRO A 28 -0.31 6.68 -19.31
N ILE A 29 -1.27 6.25 -18.50
CA ILE A 29 -2.38 5.39 -18.91
C ILE A 29 -3.66 6.20 -18.76
N GLY A 30 -4.48 6.25 -19.82
CA GLY A 30 -5.77 6.94 -19.74
C GLY A 30 -6.74 6.22 -18.80
N ALA A 31 -7.62 6.96 -18.12
CA ALA A 31 -8.58 6.37 -17.17
C ALA A 31 -9.42 5.22 -17.77
N LYS A 32 -9.78 5.30 -19.07
CA LYS A 32 -10.50 4.21 -19.76
C LYS A 32 -9.65 2.95 -19.91
N GLU A 33 -8.37 3.11 -20.25
CA GLU A 33 -7.43 2.00 -20.43
C GLU A 33 -7.10 1.36 -19.09
N ARG A 34 -6.87 2.16 -18.04
CA ARG A 34 -6.65 1.67 -16.68
C ARG A 34 -7.83 0.83 -16.19
N ARG A 35 -9.06 1.37 -16.32
CA ARG A 35 -10.29 0.65 -15.97
C ARG A 35 -10.42 -0.66 -16.75
N HIS A 36 -10.16 -0.63 -18.05
CA HIS A 36 -10.21 -1.81 -18.90
C HIS A 36 -9.17 -2.87 -18.46
N ALA A 37 -7.94 -2.47 -18.13
CA ALA A 37 -6.92 -3.37 -17.64
C ALA A 37 -7.32 -4.08 -16.34
N ILE A 38 -7.86 -3.31 -15.37
CA ILE A 38 -8.35 -3.87 -14.11
C ILE A 38 -9.48 -4.86 -14.39
N GLN A 39 -10.50 -4.44 -15.14
CA GLN A 39 -11.68 -5.27 -15.41
C GLN A 39 -11.34 -6.54 -16.19
N PHE A 40 -10.47 -6.45 -17.20
CA PHE A 40 -10.07 -7.62 -17.98
C PHE A 40 -9.21 -8.59 -17.18
N ALA A 41 -8.29 -8.11 -16.33
CA ALA A 41 -7.57 -8.99 -15.41
C ALA A 41 -8.54 -9.74 -14.48
N ARG A 42 -9.60 -9.07 -14.01
CA ARG A 42 -10.67 -9.69 -13.21
C ARG A 42 -11.46 -10.76 -13.96
N THR A 43 -11.74 -10.60 -15.26
CA THR A 43 -12.44 -11.65 -16.03
C THR A 43 -11.61 -12.91 -16.21
N LEU A 44 -10.27 -12.79 -16.15
CA LEU A 44 -9.34 -13.92 -16.15
C LEU A 44 -9.16 -14.57 -14.77
N GLY A 45 -9.82 -14.05 -13.73
CA GLY A 45 -9.73 -14.58 -12.36
C GLY A 45 -8.52 -14.09 -11.58
N LEU A 46 -7.75 -13.12 -12.09
CA LEU A 46 -6.62 -12.54 -11.38
C LEU A 46 -7.10 -11.60 -10.27
N ASN A 47 -6.38 -11.58 -9.14
CA ASN A 47 -6.42 -10.46 -8.21
C ASN A 47 -5.71 -9.27 -8.86
N VAL A 48 -6.20 -8.07 -8.58
CA VAL A 48 -5.61 -6.84 -9.14
C VAL A 48 -5.18 -5.94 -8.00
N LEU A 49 -3.91 -5.61 -7.95
CA LEU A 49 -3.39 -4.51 -7.17
C LEU A 49 -3.25 -3.31 -8.11
N THR A 50 -3.56 -2.12 -7.64
CA THR A 50 -3.27 -0.90 -8.42
C THR A 50 -2.34 -0.01 -7.63
N GLU A 51 -1.55 0.81 -8.30
CA GLU A 51 -0.66 1.75 -7.63
C GLU A 51 -1.19 3.18 -7.76
N VAL A 52 -1.09 3.94 -6.67
CA VAL A 52 -1.34 5.39 -6.67
C VAL A 52 -0.11 6.10 -6.09
N GLY A 53 0.38 7.04 -6.88
CA GLY A 53 1.55 7.84 -6.59
C GLY A 53 2.26 8.22 -7.89
N ARG A 54 3.07 9.27 -7.85
CA ARG A 54 3.85 9.71 -9.01
C ARG A 54 5.32 9.59 -8.70
N LYS A 55 6.04 9.14 -9.71
CA LYS A 55 7.49 8.91 -9.69
C LYS A 55 8.30 10.21 -9.71
N ASP A 56 7.68 11.32 -10.12
CA ASP A 56 8.32 12.63 -10.11
C ASP A 56 7.84 13.44 -8.90
N PRO A 57 8.75 13.91 -8.02
CA PRO A 57 8.41 14.78 -6.89
C PRO A 57 7.67 16.07 -7.28
N THR A 58 7.79 16.49 -8.55
CA THR A 58 7.13 17.68 -9.09
C THR A 58 5.71 17.43 -9.59
N ASP A 59 5.28 16.17 -9.72
CA ASP A 59 3.95 15.77 -10.21
C ASP A 59 3.09 15.21 -9.07
N ARG A 60 2.93 15.98 -7.99
CA ARG A 60 2.12 15.55 -6.84
C ARG A 60 0.63 15.68 -7.14
N LEU A 61 -0.10 14.57 -6.96
CA LEU A 61 -1.55 14.55 -7.09
C LEU A 61 -2.22 15.29 -5.93
N SER A 62 -3.31 16.00 -6.22
CA SER A 62 -4.18 16.54 -5.19
C SER A 62 -4.93 15.43 -4.43
N GLY A 63 -5.36 15.70 -3.21
CA GLY A 63 -6.15 14.72 -2.43
C GLY A 63 -7.44 14.29 -3.12
N SER A 64 -8.09 15.20 -3.87
CA SER A 64 -9.27 14.87 -4.69
C SER A 64 -8.95 13.95 -5.86
N GLU A 65 -7.77 14.07 -6.47
CA GLU A 65 -7.36 13.19 -7.57
C GLU A 65 -7.01 11.80 -7.05
N ILE A 66 -6.30 11.72 -5.93
CA ILE A 66 -6.02 10.47 -5.22
C ILE A 66 -7.34 9.78 -4.86
N HIS A 67 -8.28 10.50 -4.24
CA HIS A 67 -9.57 9.95 -3.84
C HIS A 67 -10.32 9.39 -5.04
N ARG A 68 -10.40 10.15 -6.13
CA ARG A 68 -11.04 9.72 -7.37
C ARG A 68 -10.39 8.45 -7.92
N LEU A 69 -9.06 8.39 -8.01
CA LEU A 69 -8.33 7.22 -8.50
C LEU A 69 -8.58 5.98 -7.64
N VAL A 70 -8.49 6.13 -6.32
CA VAL A 70 -8.76 5.04 -5.37
C VAL A 70 -10.18 4.51 -5.55
N VAL A 71 -11.18 5.39 -5.58
CA VAL A 71 -12.58 5.00 -5.77
C VAL A 71 -12.78 4.32 -7.13
N GLU A 72 -12.29 4.91 -8.22
CA GLU A 72 -12.46 4.35 -9.57
C GLU A 72 -11.78 2.98 -9.73
N ASP A 73 -10.62 2.77 -9.12
CA ASP A 73 -9.91 1.50 -9.16
C ASP A 73 -10.63 0.42 -8.36
N LEU A 74 -11.10 0.76 -7.15
CA LEU A 74 -11.87 -0.15 -6.31
C LEU A 74 -13.19 -0.54 -7.00
N GLU A 75 -13.89 0.42 -7.60
CA GLU A 75 -15.11 0.17 -8.40
C GLU A 75 -14.83 -0.69 -9.65
N ALA A 76 -13.65 -0.53 -10.27
CA ALA A 76 -13.23 -1.36 -11.40
C ALA A 76 -12.87 -2.80 -10.99
N GLY A 77 -12.65 -3.06 -9.69
CA GLY A 77 -12.41 -4.38 -9.13
C GLY A 77 -11.01 -4.60 -8.52
N ALA A 78 -10.26 -3.52 -8.26
CA ALA A 78 -9.00 -3.60 -7.53
C ALA A 78 -9.20 -4.19 -6.12
N HIS A 79 -8.27 -5.05 -5.70
CA HIS A 79 -8.27 -5.69 -4.39
C HIS A 79 -7.69 -4.74 -3.35
N HIS A 80 -6.49 -4.24 -3.62
CA HIS A 80 -5.81 -3.25 -2.79
C HIS A 80 -5.16 -2.19 -3.66
N ILE A 81 -4.89 -1.05 -3.04
CA ILE A 81 -4.18 0.07 -3.63
C ILE A 81 -2.81 0.16 -2.97
N ILE A 82 -1.75 0.08 -3.78
CA ILE A 82 -0.38 0.30 -3.36
C ILE A 82 -0.12 1.81 -3.32
N VAL A 83 0.40 2.28 -2.19
CA VAL A 83 0.94 3.62 -2.02
C VAL A 83 2.42 3.56 -2.37
N GLU A 84 2.77 4.12 -3.53
CA GLU A 84 4.14 4.12 -4.08
C GLU A 84 5.13 4.78 -3.10
N GLY A 85 6.24 4.08 -2.89
CA GLY A 85 7.39 4.47 -2.08
C GLY A 85 8.72 4.10 -2.73
N ARG A 86 8.72 3.42 -3.88
CA ARG A 86 9.89 2.83 -4.56
C ARG A 86 10.69 1.88 -3.69
N GLU A 87 11.75 1.33 -4.28
CA GLU A 87 12.73 0.52 -3.55
C GLU A 87 13.55 1.37 -2.55
N SER A 88 13.77 2.67 -2.81
CA SER A 88 14.53 3.54 -1.91
C SER A 88 13.74 3.95 -0.67
N GLY A 89 12.43 4.18 -0.79
CA GLY A 89 11.63 4.81 0.26
C GLY A 89 12.04 6.26 0.52
N GLN A 90 12.62 6.97 -0.44
CA GLN A 90 13.15 8.33 -0.24
C GLN A 90 12.73 9.27 -1.37
N GLY A 91 12.27 10.47 -1.00
CA GLY A 91 11.88 11.55 -1.91
C GLY A 91 10.70 11.19 -2.82
N VAL A 92 9.80 10.31 -2.38
CA VAL A 92 8.71 9.78 -3.20
C VAL A 92 7.48 9.45 -2.36
N GLY A 93 6.31 9.67 -2.94
CA GLY A 93 5.03 9.38 -2.31
C GLY A 93 4.87 10.12 -0.98
N ILE A 94 4.76 9.35 0.10
CA ILE A 94 4.62 9.89 1.46
C ILE A 94 5.95 10.12 2.18
N TYR A 95 7.10 9.97 1.50
CA TYR A 95 8.42 10.03 2.13
C TYR A 95 9.24 11.24 1.68
N ASP A 96 9.89 11.90 2.65
CA ASP A 96 10.89 12.95 2.39
C ASP A 96 12.21 12.38 1.84
N GLU A 97 13.15 13.25 1.50
CA GLU A 97 14.48 12.87 0.96
C GLU A 97 15.28 11.97 1.91
N GLU A 98 14.98 11.99 3.21
CA GLU A 98 15.61 11.15 4.22
C GLU A 98 14.85 9.83 4.44
N GLY A 99 13.66 9.67 3.86
CA GLY A 99 12.79 8.51 3.98
C GLY A 99 11.86 8.52 5.18
N ARG A 100 11.69 9.68 5.82
CA ARG A 100 10.72 9.89 6.90
C ARG A 100 9.36 10.22 6.31
N ILE A 101 8.30 9.87 7.04
CA ILE A 101 6.94 10.18 6.59
C ILE A 101 6.73 11.70 6.57
N GLU A 102 6.34 12.20 5.40
CA GLU A 102 5.88 13.57 5.20
C GLU A 102 4.40 13.66 5.58
N GLU A 103 4.12 14.30 6.72
CA GLU A 103 2.78 14.28 7.34
C GLU A 103 1.65 14.79 6.43
N GLU A 104 1.91 15.80 5.61
CA GLU A 104 0.90 16.37 4.73
C GLU A 104 0.47 15.36 3.66
N GLU A 105 1.42 14.73 2.98
CA GLU A 105 1.14 13.71 1.96
C GLU A 105 0.54 12.45 2.57
N PHE A 106 1.03 12.04 3.74
CA PHE A 106 0.48 10.92 4.48
C PHE A 106 -0.99 11.13 4.85
N LEU A 107 -1.32 12.26 5.48
CA LEU A 107 -2.70 12.57 5.85
C LEU A 107 -3.57 12.70 4.61
N LYS A 108 -3.08 13.33 3.54
CA LYS A 108 -3.79 13.43 2.26
C LYS A 108 -4.16 12.05 1.72
N MET A 109 -3.23 11.11 1.70
CA MET A 109 -3.48 9.73 1.27
C MET A 109 -4.50 9.02 2.16
N VAL A 110 -4.35 9.09 3.49
CA VAL A 110 -5.27 8.46 4.45
C VAL A 110 -6.71 8.98 4.27
N HIS A 111 -6.88 10.30 4.17
CA HIS A 111 -8.20 10.90 3.97
C HIS A 111 -8.79 10.55 2.60
N ALA A 112 -7.96 10.53 1.56
CA ALA A 112 -8.39 10.19 0.21
C ALA A 112 -8.81 8.72 0.07
N ALA A 113 -8.12 7.80 0.74
CA ALA A 113 -8.46 6.38 0.68
C ALA A 113 -9.72 6.03 1.46
N GLY A 114 -9.98 6.70 2.59
CA GLY A 114 -11.12 6.46 3.48
C GLY A 114 -11.02 5.16 4.30
N ASP A 115 -10.58 4.05 3.68
CA ASP A 115 -10.30 2.77 4.34
C ASP A 115 -8.84 2.36 4.13
N THR A 116 -8.04 2.49 5.19
CA THR A 116 -6.61 2.16 5.15
C THR A 116 -6.33 0.66 5.11
N HIS A 117 -7.30 -0.21 5.41
CA HIS A 117 -7.12 -1.66 5.27
C HIS A 117 -7.08 -2.10 3.79
N ARG A 118 -7.56 -1.26 2.88
CA ARG A 118 -7.44 -1.47 1.43
C ARG A 118 -6.13 -0.94 0.86
N LEU A 119 -5.30 -0.27 1.66
CA LEU A 119 -4.00 0.22 1.24
C LEU A 119 -2.90 -0.78 1.55
N ILE A 120 -1.88 -0.82 0.68
CA ILE A 120 -0.58 -1.45 0.91
C ILE A 120 0.45 -0.33 0.87
N TRP A 121 1.13 -0.08 1.97
CA TRP A 121 2.15 0.97 2.05
C TRP A 121 3.51 0.40 1.68
N GLU A 122 4.13 0.88 0.62
CA GLU A 122 5.52 0.49 0.35
C GLU A 122 6.43 1.03 1.45
N ALA A 123 7.17 0.14 2.11
CA ALA A 123 8.00 0.46 3.27
C ALA A 123 9.31 -0.36 3.25
N PRO A 124 10.21 -0.06 2.28
CA PRO A 124 11.47 -0.80 2.15
C PRO A 124 12.40 -0.63 3.36
N GLN A 125 12.31 0.47 4.10
CA GLN A 125 13.18 0.73 5.24
C GLN A 125 12.55 0.30 6.58
N LYS A 126 13.39 -0.22 7.50
CA LYS A 126 12.95 -0.61 8.86
C LYS A 126 12.22 0.53 9.58
N SER A 127 12.74 1.76 9.49
CA SER A 127 12.14 2.96 10.12
C SER A 127 10.71 3.21 9.66
N GLN A 128 10.44 3.00 8.36
CA GLN A 128 9.11 3.17 7.76
C GLN A 128 8.15 2.09 8.24
N GLN A 129 8.61 0.83 8.27
CA GLN A 129 7.84 -0.30 8.78
C GLN A 129 7.44 -0.07 10.25
N GLU A 130 8.39 0.35 11.08
CA GLU A 130 8.14 0.67 12.49
C GLU A 130 7.13 1.81 12.66
N GLU A 131 7.31 2.91 11.93
CA GLU A 131 6.41 4.06 11.98
C GLU A 131 4.98 3.69 11.58
N LEU A 132 4.81 2.95 10.48
CA LEU A 132 3.50 2.53 10.00
C LEU A 132 2.84 1.52 10.95
N ILE A 133 3.60 0.58 11.52
CA ILE A 133 3.09 -0.33 12.57
C ILE A 133 2.67 0.46 13.81
N ARG A 134 3.41 1.51 14.19
CA ARG A 134 3.03 2.35 15.34
C ARG A 134 1.73 3.11 15.08
N ARG A 135 1.50 3.58 13.87
CA ARG A 135 0.31 4.38 13.49
C ARG A 135 -0.93 3.52 13.30
N PHE A 136 -0.80 2.39 12.62
CA PHE A 136 -1.93 1.57 12.17
C PHE A 136 -2.06 0.24 12.91
N GLY A 137 -1.09 -0.11 13.74
CA GLY A 137 -1.03 -1.41 14.42
C GLY A 137 -0.31 -2.49 13.60
N SER A 138 -0.17 -3.66 14.22
CA SER A 138 0.55 -4.82 13.68
C SER A 138 -0.08 -5.44 12.44
N ASP A 139 -1.31 -5.07 12.07
CA ASP A 139 -2.06 -5.63 10.94
C ASP A 139 -1.97 -4.74 9.68
N VAL A 140 -1.17 -3.67 9.71
CA VAL A 140 -0.96 -2.80 8.55
C VAL A 140 -0.36 -3.57 7.38
N ASN A 141 -0.90 -3.39 6.17
CA ASN A 141 -0.35 -4.01 4.96
C ASN A 141 0.90 -3.24 4.51
N LEU A 142 2.02 -3.94 4.36
CA LEU A 142 3.30 -3.35 3.95
C LEU A 142 3.80 -4.03 2.66
N GLY A 143 4.21 -3.23 1.68
CA GLY A 143 4.82 -3.63 0.41
C GLY A 143 6.31 -3.28 0.35
N ASN A 144 7.02 -3.71 -0.69
CA ASN A 144 8.46 -3.50 -0.89
C ASN A 144 9.36 -3.89 0.29
N VAL A 145 8.92 -4.81 1.15
CA VAL A 145 9.74 -5.33 2.25
C VAL A 145 10.86 -6.20 1.66
N PRO A 146 12.15 -5.91 1.91
CA PRO A 146 13.24 -6.74 1.42
C PRO A 146 13.11 -8.17 1.94
N PRO A 147 13.35 -9.21 1.11
CA PRO A 147 13.17 -10.61 1.54
C PRO A 147 13.94 -10.98 2.81
N GLN A 148 15.11 -10.39 3.02
CA GLN A 148 15.97 -10.62 4.17
C GLN A 148 15.41 -10.00 5.47
N GLU A 149 14.50 -9.03 5.36
CA GLU A 149 13.89 -8.31 6.49
C GLU A 149 12.56 -8.94 6.95
N ILE A 150 12.05 -9.99 6.28
CA ILE A 150 10.74 -10.59 6.61
C ILE A 150 10.65 -11.03 8.09
N LEU A 151 11.69 -11.67 8.62
CA LEU A 151 11.73 -12.08 10.03
C LEU A 151 11.84 -10.88 10.99
N ALA A 152 12.55 -9.84 10.58
CA ALA A 152 12.69 -8.61 11.35
C ALA A 152 11.36 -7.86 11.43
N LEU A 153 10.63 -7.80 10.32
CA LEU A 153 9.29 -7.24 10.24
C LEU A 153 8.31 -8.00 11.13
N GLU A 154 8.31 -9.34 11.08
CA GLU A 154 7.44 -10.14 11.96
C GLU A 154 7.80 -9.90 13.44
N ALA A 155 9.08 -9.81 13.79
CA ALA A 155 9.49 -9.47 15.14
C ALA A 155 9.01 -8.06 15.57
N LEU A 156 8.98 -7.09 14.65
CA LEU A 156 8.38 -5.76 14.90
C LEU A 156 6.87 -5.90 15.16
N ARG A 157 6.13 -6.61 14.31
CA ARG A 157 4.67 -6.81 14.46
C ARG A 157 4.32 -7.50 15.78
N ARG A 158 5.16 -8.42 16.25
CA ARG A 158 4.97 -9.19 17.49
C ARG A 158 5.48 -8.49 18.76
N GLY A 159 6.03 -7.28 18.67
CA GLY A 159 6.61 -6.59 19.83
C GLY A 159 7.87 -7.26 20.37
N LEU A 160 8.56 -8.07 19.58
CA LEU A 160 9.76 -8.82 19.98
C LEU A 160 11.06 -8.05 19.76
N ARG A 161 10.96 -6.80 19.29
CA ARG A 161 12.07 -5.86 19.15
C ARG A 161 11.86 -4.67 20.08
N ALA A 162 12.96 -4.09 20.57
CA ALA A 162 12.92 -2.95 21.48
C ALA A 162 12.08 -1.79 20.94
N ASP A 163 12.12 -1.61 19.61
CA ASP A 163 11.37 -0.59 18.86
C ASP A 163 9.86 -0.69 19.11
N THR A 164 9.30 -1.91 19.18
CA THR A 164 7.85 -2.13 19.31
C THR A 164 7.41 -2.77 20.64
N LEU A 165 8.33 -3.30 21.43
CA LEU A 165 8.08 -3.97 22.72
C LEU A 165 7.31 -3.07 23.69
N ARG A 166 7.65 -1.78 23.76
CA ARG A 166 6.99 -0.83 24.66
C ARG A 166 5.50 -0.69 24.37
N TYR A 167 5.11 -0.74 23.09
CA TYR A 167 3.70 -0.65 22.69
C TYR A 167 2.94 -1.94 23.00
N ALA A 168 3.58 -3.10 22.79
CA ALA A 168 2.98 -4.38 23.14
C ALA A 168 2.70 -4.52 24.65
N LEU A 169 3.59 -3.97 25.49
CA LEU A 169 3.42 -3.94 26.94
C LEU A 169 2.32 -2.97 27.41
N GLN A 170 2.07 -1.88 26.68
CA GLN A 170 0.98 -0.94 27.01
C GLN A 170 -0.41 -1.46 26.60
N GLY A 171 -0.50 -2.26 25.54
CA GLY A 171 -1.76 -2.86 25.08
C GLY A 171 -2.27 -4.02 25.95
N SER A 172 -1.49 -4.50 26.93
CA SER A 172 -1.88 -5.58 27.85
C SER A 172 -2.54 -5.09 29.14
N ASP A 173 -2.37 -3.82 29.51
CA ASP A 173 -2.92 -3.23 30.76
C ASP A 173 -4.40 -2.79 30.65
N THR A 174 -4.97 -2.69 29.45
CA THR A 174 -6.38 -2.28 29.25
C THR A 174 -7.40 -3.43 29.38
N GLY A 175 -6.96 -4.64 29.71
CA GLY A 175 -7.80 -5.84 29.81
C GLY A 175 -8.50 -6.09 31.15
N GLU A 176 -8.18 -5.36 32.23
CA GLU A 176 -8.62 -5.72 33.59
C GLU A 176 -9.71 -4.84 34.24
N GLN A 177 -10.33 -3.89 33.53
CA GLN A 177 -11.45 -3.08 34.06
C GLN A 177 -12.79 -3.22 33.31
N ARG A 178 -13.16 -4.44 32.93
CA ARG A 178 -14.57 -4.78 32.61
C ARG A 178 -15.05 -5.94 33.47
N GLY A 179 -15.10 -5.71 34.77
CA GLY A 179 -15.77 -6.56 35.73
C GLY A 179 -16.29 -5.72 36.89
N SER A 180 -17.61 -5.74 37.11
CA SER A 180 -18.36 -5.09 38.19
C SER A 180 -18.80 -3.63 37.97
N MET A 181 -19.97 -3.48 37.36
CA MET A 181 -21.05 -2.77 38.05
C MET A 181 -22.41 -3.34 37.61
N VAL A 182 -23.21 -3.65 38.63
CA VAL A 182 -24.61 -4.10 38.60
C VAL A 182 -25.50 -3.05 37.97
#